data_AF-A0A7N2KPB8-F1
#
_entry.id   AF-A0A7N2KPB8-F1
#
_cell.length_a   1.000
_cell.length_b   1.000
_cell.length_c   1.000
_cell.angle_alpha   90.00
_cell.angle_beta   90.00
_cell.angle_gamma   90.00
#
_symmetry.space_group_name_H-M   'P 1'
#
loop_
_entity.id
_entity.type
_entity.pdbx_description
1 polymer ?
#
loop_
_entity_poly.entity_id
_entity_poly.type
_entity_poly.pdbx_seq_one_letter_code
_entity_poly.pdbx_strand_id
1 'polypeptide(L)' 'MTTNLESAYHLCQLAHPLLKASVVGSIVCISSIAGVVALNVGSIYGASKGAINQLKIWHGSGPKTILGVIV' A
#
# COMPACT_ATOMS: atom_id res chain seq x y z
N MET A 1 9.29 10.61 3.61
CA MET A 1 8.39 9.51 3.20
C MET A 1 7.27 9.23 4.20
N THR A 2 7.29 9.89 5.35
CA THR A 2 6.39 9.69 6.49
C THR A 2 4.91 9.67 6.13
N THR A 3 4.43 10.67 5.38
CA THR A 3 3.00 10.81 5.07
C THR A 3 2.46 9.78 4.07
N ASN A 4 3.25 9.38 3.07
CA ASN A 4 2.75 8.57 1.95
C ASN A 4 3.06 7.08 2.08
N LEU A 5 4.18 6.72 2.72
CA LEU A 5 4.65 5.34 2.81
C LEU A 5 4.58 4.82 4.25
N GLU A 6 5.23 5.50 5.20
CA GLU A 6 5.33 5.02 6.59
C GLU A 6 3.96 4.98 7.27
N SER A 7 3.10 5.97 7.03
CA SER A 7 1.72 5.98 7.52
C SER A 7 0.92 4.77 7.05
N ALA A 8 0.99 4.43 5.76
CA ALA A 8 0.31 3.30 5.16
C ALA A 8 0.87 1.97 5.70
N TYR A 9 2.19 1.89 5.86
CA TYR A 9 2.85 0.74 6.46
C TYR A 9 2.39 0.51 7.91
N HIS A 10 2.39 1.54 8.75
CA HIS A 10 1.94 1.41 10.14
C HIS A 10 0.44 1.10 10.24
N LEU A 11 -0.40 1.70 9.40
CA LEU A 11 -1.82 1.35 9.33
C LEU A 11 -2.00 -0.14 8.98
N CYS A 12 -1.27 -0.61 7.96
CA CYS A 12 -1.27 -2.02 7.56
C CYS A 12 -0.86 -2.94 8.72
N GLN A 13 0.19 -2.60 9.47
CA GLN A 13 0.62 -3.37 10.64
C GLN A 13 -0.46 -3.46 11.72
N LEU A 14 -1.12 -2.34 12.04
CA LEU A 14 -2.18 -2.28 13.05
C LEU A 14 -3.44 -3.03 12.61
N ALA A 15 -3.80 -2.93 11.33
CA ALA A 15 -5.00 -3.56 10.79
C ALA A 15 -4.80 -5.05 10.47
N HIS A 16 -3.57 -5.53 10.34
CA HIS A 16 -3.26 -6.94 10.06
C HIS A 16 -3.95 -7.95 11.01
N PRO A 17 -3.88 -7.83 12.36
CA PRO A 17 -4.59 -8.76 13.25
C PRO A 17 -6.12 -8.73 13.05
N LEU A 18 -6.68 -7.54 12.80
CA LEU A 18 -8.11 -7.35 12.57
C LEU A 18 -8.56 -8.00 11.25
N LEU A 19 -7.77 -7.82 10.19
CA LEU A 19 -8.01 -8.46 8.90
C LEU A 19 -7.84 -9.98 8.98
N LYS A 20 -6.89 -10.49 9.77
CA LYS A 20 -6.71 -11.93 9.96
C LYS A 20 -7.94 -12.55 10.62
N ALA A 21 -8.52 -11.88 11.61
CA ALA A 21 -9.76 -12.29 12.26
C ALA A 21 -11.01 -12.13 11.38
N SER A 22 -11.04 -11.12 10.50
CA SER A 22 -12.17 -10.87 9.60
C SER A 22 -12.18 -11.84 8.42
N VAL A 23 -13.32 -12.47 8.12
CA VAL A 23 -13.46 -13.37 6.95
C VAL A 23 -13.47 -12.58 5.63
N VAL A 24 -13.91 -11.31 5.66
CA VAL A 24 -14.17 -10.49 4.45
C VAL A 24 -13.44 -9.14 4.44
N GLY A 25 -12.52 -8.89 5.37
CA GLY A 25 -11.81 -7.62 5.51
C GLY A 25 -10.76 -7.39 4.42
N SER A 26 -10.61 -6.13 3.99
CA SER A 26 -9.61 -5.71 3.00
C SER A 26 -9.06 -4.31 3.31
N ILE A 27 -7.84 -4.03 2.82
CA ILE A 27 -7.21 -2.70 2.82
C ILE A 27 -6.83 -2.39 1.37
N VAL A 28 -7.15 -1.17 0.93
CA VAL A 28 -6.76 -0.66 -0.39
C VAL A 28 -5.78 0.49 -0.19
N CYS A 29 -4.56 0.33 -0.71
CA CYS A 29 -3.56 1.40 -0.70
C CYS A 29 -3.60 2.13 -2.04
N ILE A 30 -3.83 3.44 -2.00
CA ILE A 30 -3.95 4.28 -3.20
C ILE A 30 -2.57 4.75 -3.67
N SER A 31 -2.20 4.31 -4.87
CA SER A 31 -0.95 4.66 -5.51
C SER A 31 -1.10 5.84 -6.48
N SER A 32 -0.24 5.95 -7.49
CA SER A 32 -0.27 6.91 -8.58
C SER A 32 0.51 6.37 -9.77
N ILE A 33 0.15 6.77 -10.99
CA ILE A 33 0.93 6.54 -12.21
C ILE A 33 2.39 7.03 -12.09
N ALA A 34 2.64 8.06 -11.26
CA ALA A 34 3.98 8.55 -10.93
C ALA A 34 4.89 7.51 -10.23
N GLY A 35 4.31 6.44 -9.69
CA GLY A 35 5.03 5.30 -9.11
C GLY A 35 5.45 4.23 -10.13
N VAL A 36 5.07 4.39 -11.40
CA VAL A 36 5.37 3.45 -12.49
C VAL A 36 6.15 4.13 -13.62
N VAL A 37 5.82 5.39 -13.93
CA VAL A 37 6.52 6.18 -14.96
C VAL A 37 7.06 7.48 -14.37
N ALA A 38 8.17 7.96 -14.93
CA ALA A 38 8.77 9.22 -14.51
C ALA A 38 7.90 10.41 -14.95
N LEU A 39 7.51 11.25 -13.99
CA LEU A 39 6.68 12.44 -14.21
C LEU A 39 7.31 13.64 -13.50
N ASN A 40 7.05 14.85 -14.00
CA ASN A 40 7.52 16.10 -13.41
C ASN A 40 6.66 16.53 -12.20
N VAL A 41 6.45 15.63 -11.24
CA VAL A 41 5.68 15.85 -10.00
C VAL A 41 6.52 15.63 -8.74
N GLY A 42 7.83 15.38 -8.91
CA GLY A 42 8.81 15.18 -7.85
C GLY A 42 9.25 13.72 -7.68
N SER A 43 10.56 13.51 -7.62
CA SER A 43 11.18 12.18 -7.49
C SER A 43 10.81 11.48 -6.17
N ILE A 44 10.72 12.22 -5.07
CA ILE A 44 10.32 11.69 -3.75
C ILE A 44 8.86 11.24 -3.77
N TYR A 45 7.97 12.00 -4.42
CA TYR A 45 6.57 11.60 -4.55
C TYR A 45 6.44 10.32 -5.37
N GLY A 46 7.06 10.26 -6.55
CA GLY A 46 7.08 9.07 -7.40
C GLY A 46 7.65 7.84 -6.67
N ALA A 47 8.78 7.99 -5.99
CA ALA A 47 9.37 6.92 -5.20
C ALA A 47 8.42 6.44 -4.08
N SER A 48 7.70 7.34 -3.41
CA SER A 48 6.75 6.97 -2.35
C SER A 48 5.58 6.16 -2.88
N LYS A 49 5.07 6.51 -4.06
CA LYS A 49 3.97 5.82 -4.73
C LYS A 49 4.42 4.48 -5.32
N GLY A 50 5.64 4.43 -5.86
CA GLY A 50 6.27 3.17 -6.28
C GLY A 50 6.46 2.19 -5.12
N ALA A 51 6.83 2.68 -3.93
CA ALA A 51 6.93 1.84 -2.73
C ALA A 51 5.56 1.31 -2.28
N ILE A 52 4.49 2.12 -2.38
CA ILE A 52 3.12 1.66 -2.11
C ILE A 52 2.71 0.51 -3.04
N ASN A 53 3.10 0.54 -4.31
CA ASN A 53 2.82 -0.58 -5.26
C ASN A 53 3.46 -1.91 -4.83
N GLN A 54 4.56 -1.86 -4.09
CA GLN A 54 5.31 -3.04 -3.65
C GLN A 54 5.00 -3.44 -2.19
N LEU A 55 4.15 -2.68 -1.49
CA LEU A 55 3.88 -2.89 -0.08
C LEU A 55 3.10 -4.20 0.14
N LYS A 56 3.80 -5.23 0.63
CA LYS A 56 3.21 -6.52 1.04
C LYS A 56 3.42 -6.72 2.53
N ILE A 57 2.33 -6.85 3.27
CA ILE A 57 2.36 -7.18 4.71
C ILE A 57 1.76 -8.58 5.01
N TRP A 58 1.51 -9.40 3.98
CA TRP A 58 0.86 -10.71 4.13
C TRP A 58 1.78 -11.89 3.78
N HIS A 59 1.81 -12.89 4.67
CA HIS A 59 2.50 -14.18 4.47
C HIS A 59 1.57 -15.37 4.82
N GLY A 60 0.29 -15.32 4.44
CA GLY A 60 -0.70 -16.36 4.79
C GLY A 60 -1.71 -16.61 3.69
N SER A 61 -2.02 -17.87 3.45
CA SER A 61 -2.91 -18.40 2.41
C SER A 61 -4.37 -18.01 2.63
N GLY A 62 -4.80 -16.91 1.99
CA GLY A 62 -6.20 -16.53 1.84
C GLY A 62 -6.34 -15.24 1.01
N PRO A 63 -7.45 -15.04 0.27
CA PRO A 63 -7.65 -13.86 -0.57
C PRO A 63 -8.01 -12.65 0.30
N LYS A 64 -7.02 -11.98 0.89
CA LYS A 64 -7.18 -10.73 1.62
C LYS A 64 -6.30 -9.68 0.96
N THR A 65 -6.82 -9.15 -0.14
CA THR A 65 -6.04 -8.43 -1.13
C THR A 65 -5.68 -7.04 -0.64
N ILE A 66 -4.39 -6.80 -0.40
CA ILE A 66 -3.86 -5.44 -0.52
C ILE A 66 -3.76 -5.16 -2.00
N LEU A 67 -4.81 -4.59 -2.57
CA LEU A 67 -4.79 -4.10 -3.93
C LEU A 67 -4.16 -2.71 -3.89
N GLY A 68 -2.99 -2.58 -4.52
CA GLY A 68 -2.51 -1.29 -4.97
C GLY A 68 -3.39 -0.85 -6.13
N VAL A 69 -4.25 0.14 -5.92
CA VAL A 69 -4.99 0.77 -7.03
C VAL A 69 -4.15 1.92 -7.55
N ILE A 70 -3.74 1.82 -8.81
CA ILE A 70 -3.13 2.94 -9.54
C ILE A 70 -4.28 3.88 -9.94
N VAL A 71 -4.25 5.09 -9.40
CA VAL A 71 -5.14 6.19 -9.77
C VAL A 71 -4.36 7.23 -10.55
#